data_AF-A0A1Q7YE70-F1
#
_entry.id   AF-A0A1Q7YE70-F1
#
_cell.length_a   1.000
_cell.length_b   1.000
_cell.length_c   1.000
_cell.angle_alpha   90.00
_cell.angle_beta   90.00
_cell.angle_gamma   90.00
#
_symmetry.space_group_name_H-M   'P 1'
#
loop_
_entity.id
_entity.type
_entity.pdbx_description
1 polymer ?
#
loop_
_entity_poly.entity_id
_entity_poly.type
_entity_poly.pdbx_seq_one_letter_code
_entity_poly.pdbx_strand_id
1 'polypeptide(L)' 'MYVAYAPELDVSSCATTKAKAQKNLLEAVRLFLEEAEKKGDLEQILEEAGFVRRKEKLEGPKFITTQHIT' A
#
# COMPACT_ATOMS: atom_id res chain seq x y z
N MET A 1 11.32 18.66 -2.33
CA MET A 1 11.13 17.43 -1.54
C MET A 1 9.95 16.68 -2.15
N TYR A 2 10.05 15.35 -2.29
CA TYR A 2 9.01 14.51 -2.88
C TYR A 2 8.49 13.53 -1.83
N VAL A 3 7.17 13.28 -1.87
CA VAL A 3 6.49 12.29 -1.03
C VAL A 3 5.79 11.29 -1.95
N ALA A 4 5.91 10.01 -1.63
CA ALA A 4 5.16 8.92 -2.23
C ALA A 4 4.30 8.28 -1.15
N TYR A 5 3.07 7.92 -1.47
CA TYR A 5 2.08 7.43 -0.51
C TYR A 5 1.29 6.27 -1.12
N ALA A 6 1.12 5.20 -0.34
CA ALA A 6 0.24 4.07 -0.60
C ALA A 6 -0.97 4.19 0.33
N PRO A 7 -2.08 4.81 -0.12
CA PRO A 7 -3.23 5.10 0.74
C PRO A 7 -3.89 3.85 1.30
N GLU A 8 -3.88 2.74 0.55
CA GLU A 8 -4.52 1.49 0.97
C GLU A 8 -3.86 0.87 2.21
N LEU A 9 -2.55 1.08 2.38
CA LEU A 9 -1.78 0.54 3.51
C LEU A 9 -1.39 1.63 4.53
N ASP A 10 -1.79 2.88 4.28
CA ASP A 10 -1.35 4.06 5.01
C ASP A 10 0.18 4.20 5.17
N VAL A 11 0.94 3.80 4.13
CA VAL A 11 2.41 3.86 4.14
C VAL A 11 2.88 5.01 3.26
N SER A 12 3.76 5.86 3.80
CA SER A 12 4.39 6.95 3.04
C SER A 12 5.91 6.89 3.08
N SER A 13 6.53 7.54 2.10
CA SER A 13 7.98 7.76 2.07
C SER A 13 8.36 9.07 1.41
N CYS A 14 9.52 9.62 1.75
CA CYS A 14 10.01 10.87 1.20
C CYS A 14 11.46 10.78 0.68
N ALA A 15 11.78 11.63 -0.29
CA ALA A 15 13.14 11.79 -0.80
C ALA A 15 13.34 13.14 -1.52
N THR A 16 14.59 13.40 -1.92
CA THR A 16 14.95 14.57 -2.74
C THR A 16 14.54 14.44 -4.21
N THR A 17 14.25 13.22 -4.69
CA THR A 17 13.80 12.96 -6.07
C THR A 17 12.55 12.07 -6.11
N LYS A 18 11.70 12.26 -7.12
CA LYS A 18 10.51 11.43 -7.34
C LYS A 18 10.84 9.94 -7.40
N ALA A 19 11.85 9.57 -8.19
CA ALA A 19 12.28 8.17 -8.33
C ALA A 19 12.73 7.57 -6.99
N LYS A 20 13.45 8.33 -6.17
CA LYS A 20 13.90 7.85 -4.86
C LYS A 20 12.75 7.74 -3.86
N ALA A 21 11.79 8.67 -3.87
CA ALA A 21 10.61 8.59 -3.02
C ALA A 21 9.77 7.34 -3.34
N GLN A 22 9.61 7.01 -4.62
CA GLN A 22 8.95 5.77 -5.06
C GLN A 22 9.71 4.52 -4.65
N LYS A 23 11.04 4.48 -4.84
CA LYS A 23 11.86 3.35 -4.41
C LYS A 23 11.76 3.13 -2.90
N ASN A 24 11.82 4.22 -2.12
CA ASN A 24 11.71 4.13 -0.67
C ASN A 24 10.31 3.67 -0.23
N LEU A 25 9.24 4.09 -0.93
CA LEU A 25 7.89 3.62 -0.66
C LEU A 25 7.76 2.10 -0.88
N LEU A 26 8.32 1.56 -1.96
CA LEU A 26 8.30 0.13 -2.23
C LEU A 26 9.00 -0.68 -1.12
N GLU A 27 10.16 -0.20 -0.65
CA GLU A 27 10.85 -0.83 0.48
C GLU A 27 10.04 -0.73 1.78
N ALA A 28 9.43 0.43 2.06
CA ALA A 28 8.60 0.61 3.24
C ALA A 28 7.38 -0.33 3.25
N VAL A 29 6.71 -0.48 2.10
CA VAL A 29 5.59 -1.41 1.92
C VAL A 29 6.04 -2.86 2.10
N ARG A 30 7.18 -3.25 1.52
CA ARG A 30 7.73 -4.60 1.67
C ARG A 30 7.99 -4.93 3.14
N LEU A 31 8.70 -4.04 3.85
CA LEU A 31 9.00 -4.22 5.28
C LEU A 31 7.73 -4.27 6.13
N PHE A 32 6.75 -3.41 5.82
CA PHE A 32 5.47 -3.42 6.52
C PHE A 32 4.75 -4.77 6.39
N LEU A 33 4.67 -5.33 5.17
CA LEU A 33 4.02 -6.62 4.94
C LEU A 33 4.78 -7.78 5.59
N GLU A 34 6.12 -7.76 5.57
CA GLU A 34 6.94 -8.76 6.26
C GLU A 34 6.72 -8.73 7.78
N GLU A 35 6.63 -7.55 8.39
CA GLU A 35 6.34 -7.42 9.82
C GLU A 35 4.90 -7.82 10.16
N ALA A 36 3.93 -7.52 9.28
CA ALA A 36 2.55 -7.96 9.43
C ALA A 36 2.44 -9.50 9.39
N GLU A 37 3.19 -10.16 8.50
CA GLU A 37 3.25 -11.63 8.43
C GLU A 37 3.81 -12.23 9.73
N LYS A 38 4.91 -11.67 10.23
CA LYS A 38 5.53 -12.11 11.50
C LYS A 38 4.61 -11.97 12.70
N LYS A 39 3.75 -10.95 12.70
CA LYS A 39 2.76 -10.71 13.77
C LYS A 39 1.52 -11.58 13.62
N GLY A 40 1.31 -12.19 12.46
CA GLY A 40 0.10 -12.96 12.16
C GLY A 40 -1.09 -12.10 11.73
N ASP A 41 -0.90 -10.80 11.51
CA ASP A 41 -1.97 -9.84 11.21
C ASP A 41 -2.10 -9.54 9.70
N LEU A 42 -1.25 -10.16 8.87
CA LEU A 42 -1.17 -9.88 7.43
C LEU A 42 -2.52 -10.04 6.72
N GLU A 43 -3.24 -11.14 6.96
CA GLU A 43 -4.52 -11.39 6.28
C GLU A 43 -5.57 -10.34 6.65
N GLN A 44 -5.63 -9.94 7.92
CA GLN A 44 -6.53 -8.89 8.39
C GLN A 44 -6.19 -7.55 7.74
N ILE A 45 -4.91 -7.16 7.76
CA ILE A 45 -4.45 -5.90 7.15
C ILE A 45 -4.76 -5.86 5.65
N LEU A 46 -4.54 -6.96 4.93
CA LEU A 46 -4.87 -7.06 3.52
C LEU A 46 -6.38 -6.92 3.29
N GLU A 47 -7.22 -7.55 4.11
CA GLU A 47 -8.68 -7.41 4.04
C GLU A 47 -9.12 -5.96 4.30
N GLU A 48 -8.57 -5.31 5.34
CA GLU A 48 -8.85 -3.90 5.68
C GLU A 48 -8.41 -2.94 4.56
N ALA A 49 -7.28 -3.24 3.90
CA ALA A 49 -6.79 -2.52 2.74
C ALA A 49 -7.59 -2.80 1.44
N GLY A 50 -8.63 -3.63 1.51
CA GLY A 50 -9.51 -3.95 0.40
C GLY A 50 -8.96 -5.00 -0.57
N PHE A 51 -7.90 -5.73 -0.18
CA PHE A 51 -7.43 -6.89 -0.92
C PHE A 51 -8.31 -8.11 -0.60
N VAL A 52 -8.76 -8.79 -1.64
CA VAL A 52 -9.60 -9.99 -1.50
C VAL A 52 -8.86 -11.18 -2.10
N ARG A 53 -8.72 -12.24 -1.31
CA ARG A 53 -8.15 -13.49 -1.79
C ARG A 53 -9.22 -14.28 -2.55
N ARG A 54 -9.06 -14.44 -3.86
CA ARG A 54 -10.00 -15.15 -4.73
C ARG A 54 -9.29 -16.34 -5.37
N LYS A 55 -9.63 -17.54 -4.89
CA LYS A 55 -8.93 -18.79 -5.21
C LYS A 55 -7.45 -18.68 -4.83
N GLU A 56 -6.58 -18.58 -5.84
CA GLU A 56 -5.12 -18.52 -5.71
C GLU A 56 -4.56 -17.12 -6.04
N LYS A 57 -5.42 -16.12 -6.28
CA LYS A 57 -5.01 -14.76 -6.62
C LYS A 57 -5.42 -13.77 -5.53
N LEU A 58 -4.52 -12.83 -5.26
CA LEU A 58 -4.80 -11.64 -4.47
C LEU A 58 -5.34 -10.57 -5.43
N GLU A 59 -6.61 -10.19 -5.29
CA GLU A 59 -7.23 -9.11 -6.07
C GLU A 59 -7.18 -7.84 -5.22
N GLY A 60 -6.52 -6.78 -5.72
CA GLY A 60 -6.50 -5.49 -5.06
C GLY A 60 -7.82 -4.73 -5.16
N PRO A 61 -8.02 -3.67 -4.37
CA PRO A 61 -9.22 -2.86 -4.42
C PRO A 61 -9.43 -2.27 -5.81
N LYS A 62 -10.70 -2.21 -6.26
CA LYS A 62 -11.04 -1.56 -7.52
C LYS A 62 -10.87 -0.05 -7.36
N PHE A 63 -9.96 0.53 -8.14
CA PHE A 63 -9.83 1.98 -8.24
C PHE A 63 -11.12 2.57 -8.80
N ILE A 64 -11.90 3.22 -7.95
CA ILE A 64 -13.02 4.07 -8.33
C ILE A 64 -12.53 5.50 -8.35
N THR A 65 -12.68 6.16 -9.51
CA THR A 65 -12.32 7.58 -9.63
C THR A 65 -13.38 8.42 -8.93
N THR A 66 -12.97 9.22 -7.96
CA THR A 66 -13.87 10.17 -7.29
C THR A 66 -13.80 11.49 -8.04
N GLN A 67 -14.89 11.89 -8.70
CA GLN A 67 -15.01 13.24 -9.24
C GLN A 67 -15.36 14.21 -8.10
N HIS A 68 -14.50 15.18 -7.85
CA HIS A 68 -14.78 16.27 -6.93
C HIS A 68 -15.78 17.22 -7.60
N ILE A 69 -17.03 17.21 -7.12
CA ILE A 69 -18.06 18.17 -7.55
C ILE A 69 -17.86 19.43 -6.69
N THR A 70 -17.54 20.56 -7.33
CA THR A 70 -17.43 21.88 -6.71
C THR A 70 -18.45 22.81 -7.31
#